data_AF-A0A936ZJE4-F1
#
_entry.id   AF-A0A936ZJE4-F1
#
_cell.length_a   1.000
_cell.length_b   1.000
_cell.length_c   1.000
_cell.angle_alpha   90.00
_cell.angle_beta   90.00
_cell.angle_gamma   90.00
#
_symmetry.space_group_name_H-M   'P 1'
#
loop_
_entity.id
_entity.type
_entity.pdbx_description
1 polymer ?
#
loop_
_entity_poly.entity_id
_entity_poly.type
_entity_poly.pdbx_seq_one_letter_code
_entity_poly.pdbx_strand_id
1 'polypeptide(L)'
;MSYHRHVNWSAAMRDLRRERAPRPAVNALTAQSIAFARACDVLRDAQARPLSRDGVYDRSAIMALAVALARKERAKRPRAGWRTLMSTALTFAWAQAKVRRGIGAH
;
A
#
# COMPACT_ATOMS: atom_id res chain seq x y z
N MET A 1 11.90 31.81 12.46
CA MET A 1 10.66 31.75 11.64
C MET A 1 9.66 30.86 12.36
N SER A 2 8.62 31.45 12.97
CA SER A 2 7.56 30.70 13.67
C SER A 2 6.50 30.28 12.66
N TYR A 3 6.40 28.98 12.36
CA TYR A 3 5.31 28.43 11.56
C TYR A 3 4.04 28.33 12.42
N HIS A 4 3.20 29.36 12.39
CA HIS A 4 1.87 29.30 12.99
C HIS A 4 0.99 28.37 12.13
N ARG A 5 0.85 27.11 12.57
CA ARG A 5 -0.09 26.16 11.95
C ARG A 5 -1.51 26.60 12.33
N HIS A 6 -2.18 27.33 11.45
CA HIS A 6 -3.59 27.66 11.60
C HIS A 6 -4.43 26.38 11.42
N VAL A 7 -5.07 25.94 12.49
CA VAL A 7 -6.06 24.85 12.43
C VAL A 7 -7.41 25.46 12.10
N ASN A 8 -7.92 25.17 10.90
CA ASN A 8 -9.27 25.55 10.53
C ASN A 8 -10.27 24.58 11.19
N TRP A 9 -10.83 24.99 12.31
CA TRP A 9 -11.81 24.22 13.08
C TRP A 9 -13.07 23.87 12.28
N SER A 10 -13.49 24.72 11.34
CA SER A 10 -14.64 24.45 10.48
C SER A 10 -14.38 23.36 9.44
N ALA A 11 -13.12 23.19 9.02
CA ALA A 11 -12.69 22.06 8.19
C ALA A 11 -12.60 20.78 9.02
N ALA A 12 -11.93 20.85 10.18
CA ALA A 12 -11.79 19.71 11.09
C ALA A 12 -13.16 19.17 11.56
N MET A 13 -14.11 20.04 11.90
CA MET A 13 -15.48 19.66 12.28
C MET A 13 -16.27 19.04 11.12
N ARG A 14 -16.03 19.48 9.88
CA ARG A 14 -16.64 18.86 8.69
C ARG A 14 -16.11 17.46 8.45
N ASP A 15 -14.80 17.26 8.61
CA ASP A 15 -14.17 15.95 8.46
C ASP A 15 -14.65 14.97 9.54
N LEU A 16 -14.72 15.40 10.80
CA LEU A 16 -15.29 14.59 11.89
C LEU A 16 -16.76 14.21 11.66
N ARG A 17 -17.57 15.12 11.09
CA ARG A 17 -18.96 14.80 10.71
C ARG A 17 -19.03 13.81 9.56
N ARG A 18 -18.14 13.93 8.57
CA ARG A 18 -18.04 13.01 7.43
C ARG A 18 -17.59 11.61 7.86
N GLU A 19 -16.72 11.51 8.87
CA GLU A 19 -16.29 10.24 9.47
C GLU A 19 -17.41 9.56 10.26
N ARG A 20 -18.29 10.34 10.92
CA ARG A 20 -19.45 9.82 11.66
C ARG A 20 -20.67 9.50 10.80
N ALA A 21 -20.71 9.99 9.56
CA ALA A 21 -21.79 9.64 8.65
C ALA A 21 -21.77 8.12 8.42
N PRO A 22 -22.90 7.42 8.59
CA PRO A 22 -22.98 6.01 8.28
C PRO A 22 -22.56 5.86 6.82
N ARG A 23 -21.45 5.13 6.59
CA ARG A 23 -21.05 4.78 5.22
C ARG A 23 -22.28 4.15 4.58
N PRO A 24 -22.68 4.55 3.35
CA PRO A 24 -23.77 3.89 2.66
C PRO A 24 -23.47 2.39 2.72
N ALA A 25 -24.49 1.57 2.96
CA ALA A 25 -24.36 0.12 3.05
C ALA A 25 -23.88 -0.40 1.69
N VAL A 26 -22.59 -0.29 1.46
CA VAL A 26 -21.90 -0.87 0.33
C VAL A 26 -21.99 -2.36 0.60
N ASN A 27 -22.75 -3.08 -0.21
CA ASN A 27 -22.85 -4.54 -0.15
C ASN A 27 -21.44 -5.12 0.08
N ALA A 28 -21.31 -6.15 0.92
CA ALA A 28 -19.99 -6.70 1.28
C ALA A 28 -19.12 -7.00 0.05
N LEU A 29 -19.76 -7.38 -1.06
CA LEU A 29 -19.13 -7.60 -2.37
C LEU A 29 -18.54 -6.32 -2.97
N THR A 30 -19.26 -5.20 -2.97
CA THR A 30 -18.75 -3.91 -3.46
C THR A 30 -17.70 -3.33 -2.51
N ALA A 31 -17.80 -3.58 -1.20
CA ALA A 31 -16.74 -3.19 -0.26
C ALA A 31 -15.44 -3.98 -0.51
N GLN A 32 -15.57 -5.27 -0.83
CA GLN A 32 -14.45 -6.14 -1.17
C GLN A 32 -13.84 -5.78 -2.52
N SER A 33 -14.65 -5.44 -3.54
CA SER A 33 -14.14 -5.02 -4.85
C SER A 33 -13.39 -3.68 -4.76
N ILE A 34 -13.89 -2.71 -3.99
CA ILE A 34 -13.20 -1.44 -3.75
C ILE A 34 -11.88 -1.68 -2.99
N ALA A 35 -11.87 -2.55 -1.98
CA ALA A 35 -10.66 -2.89 -1.24
C ALA A 35 -9.61 -3.56 -2.14
N PHE A 36 -10.05 -4.44 -3.05
CA PHE A 36 -9.19 -5.08 -4.03
C PHE A 36 -8.64 -4.07 -5.04
N ALA A 37 -9.47 -3.18 -5.58
CA ALA A 37 -9.05 -2.14 -6.52
C ALA A 37 -7.98 -1.23 -5.89
N ARG A 38 -8.22 -0.74 -4.67
CA ARG A 38 -7.23 0.06 -3.93
C ARG A 38 -5.92 -0.70 -3.69
N ALA A 39 -5.98 -2.00 -3.38
CA ALA A 39 -4.78 -2.81 -3.22
C ALA A 39 -4.00 -2.95 -4.53
N CYS A 40 -4.68 -3.02 -5.67
CA CYS A 40 -4.05 -3.01 -6.99
C CYS A 40 -3.40 -1.67 -7.32
N ASP A 41 -4.06 -0.54 -7.02
CA ASP A 41 -3.49 0.80 -7.23
C ASP A 41 -2.21 0.99 -6.41
N VAL A 42 -2.26 0.68 -5.12
CA VAL A 42 -1.09 0.75 -4.22
C VAL A 42 0.04 -0.16 -4.71
N LEU A 43 -0.27 -1.33 -5.27
CA LEU A 43 0.72 -2.22 -5.84
C LEU A 43 1.34 -1.64 -7.11
N ARG A 44 0.55 -1.01 -7.97
CA ARG A 44 1.04 -0.35 -9.19
C ARG A 44 1.98 0.80 -8.84
N ASP A 45 1.63 1.61 -7.84
CA ASP A 45 2.49 2.68 -7.34
C ASP A 45 3.78 2.14 -6.72
N ALA A 46 3.70 1.07 -5.94
CA ALA A 46 4.87 0.43 -5.35
C ALA A 46 5.78 -0.21 -6.42
N GLN A 47 5.21 -0.73 -7.50
CA GLN A 47 5.96 -1.26 -8.64
C GLN A 47 6.61 -0.17 -9.49
N ALA A 48 6.02 1.02 -9.56
CA ALA A 48 6.60 2.15 -10.27
C ALA A 48 7.79 2.77 -9.51
N ARG A 49 7.88 2.55 -8.19
CA ARG A 49 9.02 3.02 -7.41
C ARG A 49 10.31 2.26 -7.78
N PRO A 50 11.45 2.97 -7.91
CA PRO A 50 12.74 2.33 -8.05
C PRO A 50 13.06 1.54 -6.77
N LEU A 51 13.42 0.27 -6.92
CA LEU A 51 13.77 -0.62 -5.80
C LEU A 51 15.25 -0.52 -5.41
N SER A 52 16.02 0.22 -6.20
CA SER A 52 17.42 0.52 -5.96
C SER A 52 17.68 1.98 -6.31
N ARG A 53 18.47 2.64 -5.49
CA ARG A 53 18.94 4.01 -5.71
C ARG A 53 20.46 4.00 -5.50
N ASP A 54 21.20 4.58 -6.44
CA ASP A 54 22.66 4.74 -6.35
C ASP A 54 23.41 3.42 -6.09
N GLY A 55 22.97 2.33 -6.72
CA GLY A 55 23.57 0.99 -6.58
C GLY A 55 23.25 0.24 -5.29
N VAL A 56 22.49 0.86 -4.37
CA VAL A 56 22.05 0.26 -3.10
C VAL A 56 20.57 -0.10 -3.18
N TYR A 57 20.18 -1.22 -2.56
CA TYR A 57 18.77 -1.60 -2.45
C TYR A 57 18.02 -0.66 -1.50
N ASP A 58 16.91 -0.12 -1.95
CA ASP A 58 16.00 0.62 -1.09
C ASP A 58 15.09 -0.37 -0.33
N ARG A 59 15.49 -0.68 0.91
CA ARG A 59 14.74 -1.59 1.79
C ARG A 59 13.31 -1.09 2.04
N SER A 60 13.10 0.22 2.06
CA SER A 60 11.78 0.81 2.30
C SER A 60 10.85 0.60 1.11
N ALA A 61 11.38 0.74 -0.11
CA ALA A 61 10.64 0.46 -1.35
C ALA A 61 10.31 -1.04 -1.49
N ILE A 62 11.27 -1.92 -1.16
CA ILE A 62 11.05 -3.38 -1.17
C ILE A 62 10.00 -3.79 -0.13
N MET A 63 10.04 -3.22 1.08
CA MET A 63 9.00 -3.46 2.08
C MET A 63 7.63 -2.94 1.62
N ALA A 64 7.56 -1.74 1.04
CA ALA A 64 6.30 -1.18 0.53
C ALA A 64 5.68 -2.09 -0.54
N LEU A 65 6.50 -2.64 -1.43
CA LEU A 65 6.08 -3.59 -2.45
C LEU A 65 5.60 -4.92 -1.84
N ALA A 66 6.31 -5.46 -0.85
CA ALA A 66 5.89 -6.66 -0.12
C ALA A 66 4.54 -6.45 0.60
N VAL A 67 4.35 -5.29 1.24
CA VAL A 67 3.10 -4.95 1.92
C VAL A 67 1.95 -4.83 0.93
N ALA A 68 2.17 -4.21 -0.23
CA ALA A 68 1.15 -4.10 -1.27
C ALA A 68 0.73 -5.47 -1.82
N LEU A 69 1.68 -6.37 -2.06
CA LEU A 69 1.43 -7.75 -2.48
C LEU A 69 0.63 -8.54 -1.45
N ALA A 70 1.05 -8.49 -0.18
CA ALA A 70 0.35 -9.20 0.89
C ALA A 70 -1.08 -8.66 1.11
N ARG A 71 -1.30 -7.35 0.95
CA ARG A 71 -2.64 -6.75 0.99
C ARG A 71 -3.52 -7.23 -0.17
N LYS A 72 -2.98 -7.31 -1.39
CA LYS A 72 -3.69 -7.85 -2.55
C LYS A 72 -4.10 -9.31 -2.34
N GLU A 73 -3.19 -10.14 -1.83
CA GLU A 73 -3.51 -11.55 -1.57
C GLU A 73 -4.47 -11.72 -0.41
N ARG A 74 -4.41 -10.87 0.63
CA ARG A 74 -5.39 -10.87 1.71
C ARG A 74 -6.78 -10.43 1.25
N ALA A 75 -6.87 -9.49 0.30
CA ALA A 75 -8.15 -9.10 -0.29
C ALA A 75 -8.84 -10.26 -1.04
N LYS A 76 -8.04 -11.15 -1.66
CA LYS A 76 -8.55 -12.39 -2.29
C LYS A 76 -8.85 -13.50 -1.27
N ARG A 77 -8.01 -13.63 -0.24
CA ARG A 77 -8.05 -14.71 0.76
C ARG A 77 -8.11 -14.12 2.18
N PRO A 78 -9.29 -13.66 2.64
CA PRO A 78 -9.42 -12.95 3.92
C PRO A 78 -9.06 -13.81 5.14
N ARG A 79 -9.15 -15.14 5.02
CA ARG A 79 -8.80 -16.11 6.08
C ARG A 79 -7.31 -16.48 6.14
N ALA A 80 -6.49 -16.04 5.19
CA ALA A 80 -5.07 -16.38 5.18
C ALA A 80 -4.29 -15.63 6.28
N GLY A 81 -3.41 -16.34 6.96
CA GLY A 81 -2.56 -15.78 8.02
C GLY A 81 -1.63 -14.69 7.49
N TRP A 82 -1.66 -13.51 8.10
CA TRP A 82 -0.87 -12.35 7.68
C TRP A 82 0.63 -12.63 7.62
N ARG A 83 1.16 -13.38 8.60
CA ARG A 83 2.58 -13.75 8.66
C ARG A 83 3.01 -14.56 7.45
N THR A 84 2.20 -15.53 7.04
CA THR A 84 2.48 -16.38 5.87
C THR A 84 2.44 -15.57 4.58
N LEU A 85 1.40 -14.74 4.41
CA LEU A 85 1.27 -13.85 3.25
C LEU A 85 2.43 -12.86 3.14
N MET A 86 2.87 -12.31 4.27
CA MET A 86 3.96 -11.33 4.26
C MET A 86 5.32 -12.00 4.00
N SER A 87 5.54 -13.21 4.53
CA SER A 87 6.75 -13.98 4.25
C SER A 87 6.90 -14.30 2.76
N THR A 88 5.83 -14.79 2.12
CA THR A 88 5.85 -15.09 0.67
C THR A 88 5.98 -13.82 -0.17
N ALA A 89 5.27 -12.74 0.20
CA ALA A 89 5.35 -11.46 -0.49
C ALA A 89 6.75 -10.83 -0.40
N LEU A 90 7.42 -10.95 0.75
CA LEU A 90 8.77 -10.43 0.95
C LEU A 90 9.80 -11.17 0.08
N THR A 91 9.71 -12.50 0.02
CA THR A 91 10.56 -13.32 -0.87
C THR A 91 10.38 -12.91 -2.33
N PHE A 92 9.14 -12.71 -2.76
CA PHE A 92 8.82 -12.28 -4.12
C PHE A 92 9.34 -10.87 -4.41
N ALA A 93 9.15 -9.92 -3.49
CA ALA A 93 9.65 -8.56 -3.61
C ALA A 93 11.17 -8.51 -3.74
N TRP A 94 11.89 -9.33 -2.97
CA TRP A 94 13.35 -9.48 -3.07
C TRP A 94 13.80 -10.08 -4.40
N ALA A 95 13.11 -11.10 -4.90
CA ALA A 95 13.40 -11.66 -6.21
C ALA A 95 13.23 -10.59 -7.32
N GLN A 96 12.15 -9.81 -7.25
CA GLN A 96 11.88 -8.74 -8.21
C GLN A 96 12.93 -7.62 -8.14
N ALA A 97 13.38 -7.25 -6.94
CA ALA A 97 14.47 -6.29 -6.76
C ALA A 97 15.79 -6.77 -7.38
N LYS A 98 16.14 -8.05 -7.23
CA LYS A 98 17.33 -8.63 -7.85
C LYS A 98 17.25 -8.61 -9.38
N VAL A 99 16.11 -9.01 -9.95
CA VAL A 99 15.88 -9.01 -11.41
C VAL A 99 16.02 -7.60 -11.97
N ARG A 100 15.37 -6.60 -11.35
CA ARG A 100 15.45 -5.20 -11.81
C ARG A 100 16.87 -4.63 -11.74
N ARG A 101 17.65 -5.03 -10.73
CA ARG A 101 19.07 -4.66 -10.65
C ARG A 101 19.91 -5.33 -11.74
N GLY A 102 19.65 -6.60 -12.05
CA GLY A 102 20.33 -7.31 -13.13
C GLY A 102 20.05 -6.70 -14.50
N ILE A 103 18.81 -6.27 -14.74
CA ILE A 103 18.41 -5.60 -15.99
C ILE A 103 19.02 -4.19 -16.10
N GLY A 104 19.18 -3.45 -14.99
CA GLY A 104 19.79 -2.12 -14.99
C GLY A 104 21.33 -2.12 -15.00
N ALA A 105 21.97 -3.29 -14.98
CA ALA A 105 23.42 -3.46 -15.04
C ALA A 105 23.92 -3.91 -16.43
N HIS A 106 23.02 -4.02 -17.41
CA HIS A 106 23.28 -4.26 -18.83
C HIS A 106 22.91 -3.03 -19.64
#